data_AF-G3HEP6-F1
#
_entry.id   AF-G3HEP6-F1
#
_cell.length_a   1.000
_cell.length_b   1.000
_cell.length_c   1.000
_cell.angle_alpha   90.00
_cell.angle_beta   90.00
_cell.angle_gamma   90.00
#
_symmetry.space_group_name_H-M   'P 1'
#
loop_
_entity.id
_entity.type
_entity.pdbx_description
1 polymer ?
#
loop_
_entity_poly.entity_id
_entity_poly.type
_entity_poly.pdbx_seq_one_letter_code
_entity_poly.pdbx_strand_id
1 'polypeptide(L)'
;MIKDAHHYGWEVTLPIQHSWKKMAEAVQNHVKSLNWGHRVQLQDRKVKYFNIKASFVNEHTVQGVDKGGKVTLLSADHIVIATGGRPRYPTQIKGAMEYGVTSDDIFWLKESPGKT
;
A
#
# COMPACT_ATOMS: atom_id res chain seq x y z
N MET A 1 19.67 18.73 -2.68
CA MET A 1 18.76 19.72 -3.32
C MET A 1 18.65 21.01 -2.52
N ILE A 2 18.04 21.06 -1.32
CA ILE A 2 17.90 22.35 -0.59
C ILE A 2 19.24 22.97 -0.21
N LYS A 3 20.20 22.18 0.27
CA LYS A 3 21.57 22.65 0.58
C LYS A 3 22.30 23.20 -0.64
N ASP A 4 21.98 22.69 -1.82
CA ASP A 4 22.64 23.06 -3.07
C ASP A 4 22.03 24.32 -3.69
N ALA A 5 20.84 24.74 -3.23
CA ALA A 5 20.06 25.83 -3.83
C ALA A 5 20.82 27.16 -3.88
N HIS A 6 21.62 27.46 -2.85
CA HIS A 6 22.46 28.67 -2.79
C HIS A 6 23.47 28.76 -3.94
N HIS A 7 24.02 27.64 -4.40
CA HIS A 7 24.96 27.64 -5.54
C HIS A 7 24.30 28.05 -6.86
N TYR A 8 22.97 28.03 -6.91
CA TYR A 8 22.18 28.42 -8.07
C TYR A 8 21.42 29.74 -7.84
N GLY A 9 21.86 30.55 -6.87
CA GLY A 9 21.33 31.89 -6.62
C GLY A 9 20.03 31.95 -5.81
N TRP A 10 19.60 30.84 -5.21
CA TRP A 10 18.44 30.83 -4.32
C TRP A 10 18.84 31.13 -2.88
N GLU A 11 18.29 32.20 -2.32
CA GLU A 11 18.46 32.54 -0.90
C GLU A 11 17.48 31.73 -0.04
N VAL A 12 18.02 30.83 0.77
CA VAL A 12 17.25 29.91 1.61
C VAL A 12 17.77 29.96 3.06
N THR A 13 16.92 30.34 4.02
CA THR A 13 17.34 30.43 5.43
C THR A 13 17.45 29.04 6.06
N LEU A 14 18.63 28.71 6.58
CA LEU A 14 18.92 27.45 7.29
C LEU A 14 18.93 27.66 8.82
N PRO A 15 18.61 26.62 9.62
CA PRO A 15 18.32 25.25 9.24
C PRO A 15 16.86 25.01 8.84
N ILE A 16 16.63 24.31 7.73
CA ILE A 16 15.30 23.83 7.35
C ILE A 16 15.02 22.49 8.04
N GLN A 17 13.86 22.40 8.67
CA GLN A 17 13.38 21.18 9.32
C GLN A 17 12.45 20.41 8.37
N HIS A 18 12.66 19.10 8.27
CA HIS A 18 11.76 18.21 7.55
C HIS A 18 10.64 17.72 8.48
N SER A 19 9.39 17.76 8.00
CA SER A 19 8.26 17.18 8.72
C SER A 19 7.87 15.84 8.11
N TRP A 20 8.26 14.76 8.79
CA TRP A 20 7.86 13.39 8.41
C TRP A 20 6.35 13.25 8.26
N LYS A 21 5.61 13.74 9.26
CA LYS A 21 4.15 13.69 9.27
C LYS A 21 3.54 14.33 8.02
N LYS A 22 3.97 15.54 7.65
CA LYS A 22 3.47 16.22 6.43
C LYS A 22 3.79 15.42 5.16
N MET A 23 4.99 14.87 5.06
CA MET A 23 5.38 14.04 3.92
C MET A 23 4.54 12.75 3.84
N ALA A 24 4.43 12.02 4.95
CA ALA A 24 3.64 10.79 5.02
C ALA A 24 2.16 11.03 4.72
N GLU A 25 1.57 12.10 5.26
CA GLU A 25 0.19 12.53 4.95
C GLU A 25 0.02 12.84 3.45
N ALA A 26 0.97 13.56 2.84
CA ALA A 26 0.91 13.87 1.41
C ALA A 26 0.97 12.59 0.55
N VAL A 27 1.87 11.66 0.87
CA VAL A 27 1.97 10.34 0.20
C VAL A 27 0.67 9.56 0.36
N GLN A 28 0.14 9.43 1.58
CA GLN A 28 -1.11 8.71 1.84
C GLN A 28 -2.31 9.32 1.13
N ASN A 29 -2.40 10.65 1.06
CA ASN A 29 -3.48 11.34 0.36
C ASN A 29 -3.42 11.09 -1.15
N HIS A 30 -2.21 11.10 -1.73
CA HIS A 30 -2.03 10.74 -3.12
C HIS A 30 -2.44 9.28 -3.40
N VAL A 31 -2.01 8.33 -2.56
CA VAL A 31 -2.41 6.92 -2.66
C VAL A 31 -3.94 6.76 -2.56
N LYS A 32 -4.61 7.48 -1.65
CA LYS A 32 -6.08 7.47 -1.55
C LYS A 32 -6.75 7.98 -2.83
N SER A 33 -6.21 9.04 -3.43
CA SER A 33 -6.69 9.57 -4.71
C SER A 33 -6.59 8.53 -5.84
N LEU A 34 -5.44 7.86 -5.96
CA LEU A 34 -5.25 6.78 -6.94
C LEU A 34 -6.21 5.61 -6.70
N ASN A 35 -6.37 5.16 -5.45
CA ASN A 35 -7.31 4.10 -5.08
C ASN A 35 -8.75 4.44 -5.46
N TRP A 36 -9.16 5.69 -5.27
CA TRP A 36 -10.47 6.15 -5.72
C TRP A 36 -10.57 6.15 -7.25
N GLY A 37 -9.57 6.70 -7.93
CA GLY A 37 -9.52 6.74 -9.39
C GLY A 37 -9.62 5.34 -10.02
N HIS A 38 -8.93 4.34 -9.47
CA HIS A 38 -9.04 2.95 -9.93
C HIS A 38 -10.45 2.38 -9.78
N ARG A 39 -11.16 2.68 -8.68
CA ARG A 39 -12.55 2.23 -8.50
C ARG A 39 -13.49 2.84 -9.54
N VAL A 40 -13.33 4.13 -9.82
CA VAL A 40 -14.09 4.83 -10.87
C VAL A 40 -13.80 4.21 -12.24
N GLN A 41 -12.53 4.01 -12.59
CA GLN A 41 -12.14 3.42 -13.87
C GLN A 41 -12.69 2.00 -14.07
N LEU A 42 -12.72 1.17 -13.02
CA LEU A 42 -13.32 -0.16 -13.08
C LEU A 42 -14.82 -0.07 -13.36
N GLN A 43 -15.52 0.83 -12.66
CA GLN A 43 -16.96 1.06 -12.85
C GLN A 43 -17.27 1.56 -14.27
N ASP A 44 -16.54 2.56 -14.76
CA ASP A 44 -16.71 3.14 -16.11
C ASP A 44 -16.54 2.08 -17.20
N ARG A 45 -15.61 1.14 -16.98
CA ARG A 45 -15.34 0.01 -17.88
C ARG A 45 -16.24 -1.20 -17.63
N LYS A 46 -17.27 -1.06 -16.78
CA LYS A 46 -18.23 -2.12 -16.42
C LYS A 46 -17.56 -3.38 -15.82
N VAL A 47 -16.40 -3.22 -15.19
CA VAL A 47 -15.71 -4.28 -14.46
C VAL A 47 -16.26 -4.36 -13.05
N LYS A 48 -16.84 -5.51 -12.70
CA LYS A 48 -17.38 -5.74 -11.36
C LYS A 48 -16.25 -5.94 -10.35
N TYR A 49 -16.09 -4.99 -9.43
CA TYR A 49 -15.12 -5.06 -8.35
C TYR A 49 -15.70 -5.79 -7.13
N PHE A 50 -14.98 -6.79 -6.63
CA PHE A 50 -15.30 -7.48 -5.39
C PHE A 50 -14.18 -7.27 -4.38
N ASN A 51 -14.48 -6.62 -3.25
CA ASN A 51 -13.53 -6.44 -2.17
C ASN A 51 -13.55 -7.64 -1.21
N ILE A 52 -13.07 -8.78 -1.69
CA ILE A 52 -13.13 -10.07 -1.00
C ILE A 52 -11.75 -10.76 -1.02
N LYS A 53 -11.46 -11.56 0.00
CA LYS A 53 -10.33 -12.49 -0.02
C LYS A 53 -10.80 -13.79 -0.68
N ALA A 54 -10.24 -14.12 -1.83
CA ALA A 54 -10.65 -15.27 -2.63
C ALA A 54 -9.69 -16.46 -2.50
N SER A 55 -10.23 -17.67 -2.54
CA SER A 55 -9.50 -18.94 -2.65
C SER A 55 -10.22 -19.88 -3.62
N PHE A 56 -9.47 -20.65 -4.41
CA PHE A 56 -10.06 -21.66 -5.29
C PHE A 56 -10.74 -22.76 -4.48
N VAL A 57 -11.94 -23.15 -4.92
CA VAL A 57 -12.60 -24.37 -4.44
C VAL A 57 -12.51 -25.49 -5.48
N ASN A 58 -12.38 -25.12 -6.77
CA ASN A 58 -12.09 -26.01 -7.89
C ASN A 58 -11.52 -25.17 -9.06
N GLU A 59 -11.30 -25.78 -10.23
CA GLU A 59 -10.67 -25.15 -11.40
C GLU A 59 -11.39 -23.88 -11.91
N HIS A 60 -12.71 -23.80 -11.76
CA HIS A 60 -13.55 -22.73 -12.32
C HIS A 60 -14.35 -21.96 -11.27
N THR A 61 -14.09 -22.17 -9.99
CA THR A 61 -14.85 -21.54 -8.91
C THR A 61 -13.93 -21.07 -7.80
N VAL A 62 -14.13 -19.83 -7.36
CA VAL A 62 -13.48 -19.25 -6.19
C VAL A 62 -14.51 -18.93 -5.11
N GLN A 63 -14.14 -19.17 -3.86
CA GLN A 63 -14.85 -18.69 -2.69
C GLN A 63 -14.22 -17.38 -2.23
N GLY A 64 -15.02 -16.32 -2.20
CA GLY A 64 -14.65 -15.02 -1.65
C GLY A 64 -15.25 -14.80 -0.26
N VAL A 65 -14.46 -14.27 0.66
CA VAL A 65 -14.91 -13.84 1.99
C VAL A 65 -14.69 -12.34 2.13
N ASP A 66 -15.76 -11.59 2.44
CA ASP A 66 -15.66 -10.14 2.68
C ASP A 66 -15.21 -9.81 4.10
N LYS A 67 -15.06 -8.51 4.41
CA LYS A 67 -14.64 -8.04 5.75
C LYS A 67 -15.63 -8.42 6.87
N GLY A 68 -16.90 -8.64 6.55
CA GLY A 68 -17.94 -9.06 7.48
C GLY A 68 -18.06 -10.57 7.62
N GLY A 69 -17.23 -11.34 6.92
CA GLY A 69 -17.27 -12.81 6.92
C GLY A 69 -18.31 -13.40 5.96
N LYS A 70 -19.01 -12.59 5.16
CA LYS A 70 -19.97 -13.10 4.18
C LYS A 70 -19.23 -13.86 3.08
N VAL A 71 -19.70 -15.08 2.82
CA VAL A 71 -19.17 -15.96 1.78
C VAL A 71 -19.90 -15.74 0.47
N THR A 72 -19.16 -15.66 -0.63
CA THR A 72 -19.68 -15.57 -2.00
C THR A 72 -18.93 -16.56 -2.89
N LEU A 73 -19.66 -17.35 -3.69
CA LEU A 73 -19.07 -18.20 -4.72
C LEU A 73 -19.12 -17.48 -6.07
N LEU A 74 -18.00 -17.48 -6.80
CA LEU A 74 -17.89 -16.88 -8.12
C LEU A 74 -17.33 -17.94 -9.09
N SER A 75 -17.98 -18.11 -10.24
CA SER A 75 -17.51 -18.99 -11.31
C SER A 75 -17.06 -18.20 -12.52
N ALA A 76 -16.05 -18.70 -13.23
CA ALA A 76 -15.55 -18.11 -14.47
C ALA A 76 -14.94 -19.15 -15.41
N ASP A 77 -15.06 -18.94 -16.72
CA ASP A 77 -14.47 -19.81 -17.74
C ASP A 77 -12.94 -19.71 -17.75
N HIS A 78 -12.42 -18.50 -17.52
CA HIS A 78 -10.99 -18.21 -17.49
C HIS A 78 -10.64 -17.41 -16.25
N ILE A 79 -9.51 -17.76 -15.62
CA ILE A 79 -9.06 -17.12 -14.37
C ILE A 79 -7.60 -16.69 -14.53
N VAL A 80 -7.33 -15.42 -14.24
CA VAL A 80 -5.98 -14.84 -14.22
C VAL A 80 -5.57 -14.60 -12.76
N ILE A 81 -4.42 -15.14 -12.36
CA ILE A 81 -3.87 -14.97 -11.02
C ILE A 81 -2.89 -13.80 -11.01
N ALA A 82 -3.23 -12.75 -10.28
CA ALA A 82 -2.43 -11.52 -10.16
C ALA A 82 -2.34 -11.05 -8.69
N THR A 83 -2.09 -11.98 -7.76
CA THR A 83 -2.13 -11.72 -6.31
C THR A 83 -0.88 -11.04 -5.75
N GLY A 84 0.22 -10.99 -6.50
CA GLY A 84 1.48 -10.39 -6.06
C GLY A 84 2.13 -11.15 -4.88
N GLY A 85 2.95 -10.45 -4.11
CA GLY A 85 3.65 -10.97 -2.93
C GLY A 85 3.60 -10.01 -1.74
N ARG A 86 4.17 -10.42 -0.61
CA ARG A 86 4.30 -9.61 0.61
C ARG A 86 5.73 -9.69 1.15
N PRO A 87 6.22 -8.67 1.87
CA PRO A 87 7.51 -8.74 2.56
C PRO A 87 7.61 -9.96 3.48
N ARG A 88 8.82 -10.55 3.59
CA ARG A 88 9.08 -11.70 4.44
C ARG A 88 9.90 -11.28 5.66
N TYR A 89 9.47 -11.70 6.83
CA TYR A 89 10.25 -11.57 8.06
C TYR A 89 11.19 -12.78 8.22
N PRO A 90 12.44 -12.59 8.70
CA PRO A 90 13.31 -13.70 9.05
C PRO A 90 12.77 -14.43 10.29
N THR A 91 12.42 -15.70 10.14
CA THR A 91 11.77 -16.50 11.20
C THR A 91 12.75 -16.99 12.27
N GLN A 92 14.04 -16.99 11.95
CA GLN A 92 15.12 -17.42 12.83
C GLN A 92 15.61 -16.30 13.79
N ILE A 93 15.19 -15.06 13.57
CA ILE A 93 15.61 -13.91 14.38
C ILE A 93 14.49 -13.56 15.35
N LYS A 94 14.74 -13.75 16.65
CA LYS A 94 13.80 -13.39 17.71
C LYS A 94 13.52 -11.88 17.67
N GLY A 95 12.24 -11.50 17.71
CA GLY A 95 11.83 -10.10 17.70
C GLY A 95 11.69 -9.48 16.30
N ALA A 96 12.03 -10.19 15.22
CA ALA A 96 12.01 -9.62 13.88
C ALA A 96 10.60 -9.20 13.45
N MET A 97 9.57 -9.98 13.79
CA MET A 97 8.18 -9.65 13.45
C MET A 97 7.59 -8.62 14.41
N GLU A 98 8.00 -8.64 15.67
CA GLU A 98 7.45 -7.79 16.74
C GLU A 98 8.03 -6.36 16.71
N TYR A 99 9.28 -6.21 16.31
CA TYR A 99 10.01 -4.93 16.33
C TYR A 99 10.47 -4.45 14.96
N GLY A 100 10.48 -5.33 13.96
CA GLY A 100 10.82 -4.96 12.60
C GLY A 100 9.68 -4.20 11.92
N VAL A 101 10.05 -3.39 10.94
CA VAL A 101 9.14 -2.76 9.98
C VAL A 101 9.53 -3.17 8.57
N THR A 102 8.56 -3.25 7.67
CA THR A 102 8.78 -3.55 6.26
C THR A 102 8.48 -2.34 5.39
N SER A 103 8.74 -2.46 4.09
CA SER A 103 8.32 -1.47 3.10
C SER A 103 6.81 -1.22 3.08
N ASP A 104 5.99 -2.20 3.51
CA ASP A 104 4.54 -2.03 3.62
C ASP A 104 4.16 -1.06 4.74
N ASP A 105 5.02 -0.90 5.75
CA ASP A 105 4.70 -0.17 6.99
C ASP A 105 5.24 1.26 6.99
N ILE A 106 6.37 1.49 6.31
CA ILE A 106 7.16 2.73 6.45
C ILE A 106 6.32 4.00 6.24
N PHE A 107 5.51 4.09 5.18
CA PHE A 107 4.70 5.26 4.89
C PHE A 107 3.42 5.37 5.72
N TRP A 108 3.18 4.41 6.62
CA TRP A 108 2.09 4.43 7.61
C TRP A 108 2.57 4.79 9.02
N LEU A 109 3.87 4.90 9.24
CA LEU A 109 4.41 5.34 10.52
C LEU A 109 4.01 6.78 10.81
N LYS A 110 3.47 7.02 12.01
CA LYS A 110 3.04 8.34 12.47
C LYS A 110 4.23 9.29 12.69
N GLU A 111 5.34 8.74 13.13
CA GLU A 111 6.56 9.45 13.47
C GLU A 111 7.72 9.04 12.55
N SER A 112 8.73 9.91 12.46
CA SER A 112 9.95 9.61 11.72
C SER A 112 10.60 8.34 12.27
N PRO A 113 11.06 7.42 11.41
CA PRO A 113 11.72 6.19 11.85
C PRO A 113 13.06 6.45 12.57
N GLY A 114 13.59 7.67 12.49
CA GLY A 114 14.83 8.05 13.17
C GLY A 114 16.03 7.30 12.60
N LYS A 115 16.93 6.85 13.47
CA LYS A 115 18.09 6.03 13.07
C LYS A 115 17.63 4.60 12.83
N THR A 116 17.66 4.18 11.56
CA THR A 116 17.30 2.83 11.08
C THR A 116 18.53 2.02 10.73
#